data_AF-Q6AX71-F1
#
_entry.id   AF-Q6AX71-F1
#
_cell.length_a   1.000
_cell.length_b   1.000
_cell.length_c   1.000
_cell.angle_alpha   90.00
_cell.angle_beta   90.00
_cell.angle_gamma   90.00
#
_symmetry.space_group_name_H-M   'P 1'
#
loop_
_entity.id
_entity.type
_entity.pdbx_description
1 polymer ?
#
loop_
_entity_poly.entity_id
_entity_poly.type
_entity_poly.pdbx_seq_one_letter_code
_entity_poly.pdbx_strand_id
1 'polypeptide(L)'
;MVMELSAVDTLCVGSTCALSSLFYYLYRCQRAAVTRIQSAQRLQFDSDLKKLLEHSESRELGYVVLEGKVQAVNEALKSHFKPHLQAVIQRYQMTEHRLLWNSLTRSWSEGKHIIHKQVDAIPFLLSQLEGVGDSVLVSNPLNASGLCLETVHEEFHIPSPGFGEVFRHYLSGEKPTGLLETEEILPVGTVITGIGRLVLDPQGGVDITSTPGWIRILPVP
;
A
#
# COMPACT_ATOMS: atom_id res chain seq x y z
N MET A 1 5.39 -28.95 52.05
CA MET A 1 6.55 -28.21 51.51
C MET A 1 5.99 -26.99 50.82
N VAL A 2 5.86 -25.89 51.56
CA VAL A 2 5.28 -24.63 51.06
C VAL A 2 6.45 -23.83 50.48
N MET A 3 6.42 -23.59 49.17
CA MET A 3 7.40 -22.72 48.52
C MET A 3 7.11 -21.28 48.93
N GLU A 4 7.94 -20.71 49.80
CA GLU A 4 8.00 -19.27 50.07
C GLU A 4 8.60 -18.59 48.82
N LEU A 5 7.74 -18.12 47.89
CA LEU A 5 8.19 -17.35 46.73
C LEU A 5 8.59 -15.93 47.17
N SER A 6 9.75 -15.46 46.70
CA SER A 6 10.20 -14.09 46.93
C SER A 6 9.24 -13.08 46.26
N ALA A 7 9.15 -11.87 46.81
CA ALA A 7 8.36 -10.77 46.25
C ALA A 7 8.74 -10.48 44.78
N VAL A 8 10.02 -10.66 44.42
CA VAL A 8 10.52 -10.51 43.05
C VAL A 8 10.00 -11.61 42.13
N ASP A 9 9.94 -12.86 42.60
CA ASP A 9 9.43 -13.98 41.81
C ASP A 9 7.92 -13.81 41.56
N THR A 10 7.19 -13.33 42.57
CA THR A 10 5.75 -13.05 42.44
C THR A 10 5.50 -11.90 41.46
N LEU A 11 6.31 -10.83 41.51
CA LEU A 11 6.25 -9.72 40.54
C LEU A 11 6.60 -10.19 39.12
N CYS A 12 7.63 -11.02 38.99
CA CYS A 12 8.07 -11.58 37.71
C CYS A 12 6.97 -12.45 37.08
N VAL A 13 6.43 -13.40 37.83
CA VAL A 13 5.33 -14.27 37.38
C VAL A 13 4.09 -13.44 37.03
N GLY A 14 3.72 -12.47 37.88
CA GLY A 14 2.61 -11.55 37.60
C GLY A 14 2.81 -10.77 36.30
N SER A 15 4.00 -10.22 36.07
CA SER A 15 4.32 -9.46 34.85
C SER A 15 4.27 -10.31 33.59
N THR A 16 4.82 -11.54 33.63
CA THR A 16 4.78 -12.47 32.48
C THR A 16 3.36 -12.92 32.15
N CYS A 17 2.53 -13.19 33.16
CA CYS A 17 1.12 -13.53 32.97
C CYS A 17 0.31 -12.36 32.41
N ALA A 18 0.56 -11.14 32.90
CA ALA A 18 -0.10 -9.93 32.40
C ALA A 18 0.29 -9.65 30.93
N LEU A 19 1.58 -9.70 30.60
CA LEU A 19 2.08 -9.55 29.24
C LEU A 19 1.52 -10.63 28.31
N SER A 20 1.53 -11.89 28.74
CA SER A 20 0.99 -13.01 27.95
C SER A 20 -0.51 -12.84 27.70
N SER A 21 -1.27 -12.40 28.70
CA SER A 21 -2.71 -12.15 28.56
C SER A 21 -2.98 -10.98 27.61
N LEU A 22 -2.18 -9.92 27.66
CA LEU A 22 -2.26 -8.78 26.75
C LEU A 22 -1.97 -9.21 25.30
N PHE A 23 -0.89 -9.95 25.07
CA PHE A 23 -0.56 -10.46 23.73
C PHE A 23 -1.62 -11.43 23.20
N TYR A 24 -2.17 -12.29 24.05
CA TYR A 24 -3.27 -13.19 23.68
C TYR A 24 -4.54 -12.42 23.31
N TYR A 25 -4.86 -11.36 24.06
CA TYR A 25 -5.99 -10.49 23.76
C TYR A 25 -5.82 -9.79 22.40
N LEU A 26 -4.67 -9.17 22.17
CA LEU A 26 -4.34 -8.52 20.89
C LEU A 26 -4.38 -9.52 19.73
N TYR A 27 -3.82 -10.72 19.91
CA TYR A 27 -3.88 -11.80 18.93
C TYR A 27 -5.33 -12.19 18.60
N ARG A 28 -6.18 -12.35 19.63
CA ARG A 28 -7.59 -12.72 19.44
C ARG A 28 -8.38 -11.64 18.69
N CYS A 29 -8.11 -10.37 18.97
CA CYS A 29 -8.70 -9.24 18.24
C CYS A 29 -8.31 -9.25 16.76
N GLN A 30 -7.03 -9.47 16.45
CA GLN A 30 -6.55 -9.51 15.06
C GLN A 30 -7.03 -10.77 14.32
N ARG A 31 -7.19 -11.89 15.02
CA ARG A 31 -7.62 -13.16 14.41
C ARG A 31 -8.97 -13.01 13.69
N ALA A 32 -9.93 -12.26 14.25
CA ALA A 32 -11.23 -12.02 13.60
C ALA A 32 -11.12 -11.28 12.25
N ALA A 33 -10.15 -10.37 12.11
CA ALA A 33 -9.87 -9.71 10.84
C ALA A 33 -9.22 -10.69 9.84
N VAL A 34 -8.30 -11.54 10.31
CA VAL A 34 -7.66 -12.56 9.49
C VAL A 34 -8.65 -13.62 9.01
N THR A 35 -9.60 -14.07 9.85
CA THR A 35 -10.61 -15.05 9.43
C THR A 35 -11.51 -14.50 8.33
N ARG A 36 -11.86 -13.21 8.39
CA ARG A 36 -12.66 -12.54 7.36
C ARG A 36 -11.91 -12.45 6.02
N ILE A 37 -10.59 -12.25 6.07
CA ILE A 37 -9.74 -12.25 4.86
C ILE A 37 -9.54 -13.67 4.34
N GLN A 38 -9.38 -14.67 5.21
CA GLN A 38 -9.28 -16.08 4.82
C GLN A 38 -10.57 -16.63 4.24
N SER A 39 -11.74 -16.12 4.66
CA SER A 39 -13.04 -16.47 4.06
C SER A 39 -13.34 -15.72 2.76
N ALA A 40 -12.47 -14.80 2.32
CA ALA A 40 -12.66 -14.12 1.05
C ALA A 40 -12.47 -15.14 -0.08
N GLN A 41 -13.58 -15.56 -0.68
CA GLN A 41 -13.59 -16.48 -1.80
C GLN A 41 -12.84 -15.84 -2.97
N ARG A 42 -11.79 -16.51 -3.45
CA ARG A 42 -11.11 -16.14 -4.70
C ARG A 42 -12.07 -16.43 -5.84
N LEU A 43 -12.79 -15.41 -6.28
CA LEU A 43 -13.65 -15.50 -7.45
C LEU A 43 -12.78 -15.17 -8.64
N GLN A 44 -12.58 -16.16 -9.51
CA GLN A 44 -12.03 -15.88 -10.83
C GLN A 44 -13.07 -15.06 -11.62
N PHE A 45 -12.61 -14.30 -12.61
CA PHE A 45 -13.44 -13.58 -13.58
C PHE A 45 -14.21 -14.60 -14.44
N ASP A 46 -15.15 -15.32 -13.85
CA ASP A 46 -16.03 -16.25 -14.54
C ASP A 46 -17.39 -15.58 -14.75
N SER A 47 -18.11 -16.04 -15.78
CA SER A 47 -19.48 -15.68 -16.15
C SER A 47 -20.50 -15.77 -15.00
N ASP A 48 -20.13 -16.43 -13.90
CA ASP A 48 -20.91 -16.53 -12.68
C ASP A 48 -20.85 -15.26 -11.81
N LEU A 49 -19.86 -14.38 -11.97
CA LEU A 49 -19.76 -13.15 -11.16
C LEU A 49 -20.95 -12.21 -11.41
N LYS A 50 -21.30 -11.97 -12.69
CA LYS A 50 -22.48 -11.19 -13.07
C LYS A 50 -23.78 -11.86 -12.62
N LYS A 51 -23.89 -13.18 -12.78
CA LYS A 51 -25.06 -13.93 -12.30
C LYS A 51 -25.20 -13.80 -10.79
N LEU A 52 -24.12 -13.92 -10.02
CA LEU A 52 -24.14 -13.77 -8.56
C LEU A 52 -24.52 -12.35 -8.12
N LEU A 53 -24.08 -11.32 -8.84
CA LEU A 53 -24.50 -9.93 -8.63
C LEU A 53 -25.99 -9.74 -8.94
N GLU A 54 -26.48 -10.29 -10.05
CA GLU A 54 -27.88 -10.20 -10.47
C GLU A 54 -28.83 -10.95 -9.52
N HIS A 55 -28.40 -12.07 -8.95
CA HIS A 55 -29.16 -12.85 -7.97
C HIS A 55 -29.13 -12.25 -6.56
N SER A 56 -28.21 -11.30 -6.30
CA SER A 56 -28.14 -10.63 -5.01
C SER A 56 -29.18 -9.53 -4.90
N GLU A 57 -30.02 -9.58 -3.86
CA GLU A 57 -31.11 -8.59 -3.65
C GLU A 57 -30.60 -7.14 -3.52
N SER A 58 -29.35 -6.95 -3.12
CA SER A 58 -28.71 -5.63 -2.97
C SER A 58 -27.86 -5.18 -4.15
N ARG A 59 -27.68 -6.00 -5.20
CA ARG A 59 -26.75 -5.73 -6.34
C ARG A 59 -25.31 -5.40 -5.90
N GLU A 60 -24.97 -5.81 -4.69
CA GLU A 60 -23.68 -5.61 -4.05
C GLU A 60 -23.20 -6.98 -3.56
N LEU A 61 -22.00 -7.37 -4.00
CA LEU A 61 -21.31 -8.50 -3.41
C LEU A 61 -20.39 -8.00 -2.30
N GLY A 62 -20.24 -8.85 -1.27
CA GLY A 62 -19.31 -8.62 -0.16
C GLY A 62 -17.83 -8.60 -0.59
N TYR A 63 -16.93 -8.91 0.32
CA TYR A 63 -15.51 -8.91 -0.01
C TYR A 63 -15.15 -10.00 -1.03
N VAL A 64 -14.65 -9.58 -2.18
CA VAL A 64 -14.20 -10.43 -3.27
C VAL A 64 -12.73 -10.16 -3.56
N VAL A 65 -12.00 -11.22 -3.91
CA VAL A 65 -10.62 -11.16 -4.40
C VAL A 65 -10.66 -11.43 -5.90
N LEU A 66 -10.23 -10.46 -6.70
CA LEU A 66 -10.17 -10.52 -8.16
C LEU A 66 -8.73 -10.40 -8.62
N GLU A 67 -8.26 -11.37 -9.41
CA GLU A 67 -6.96 -11.33 -10.05
C GLU A 67 -7.12 -11.03 -11.52
N GLY A 68 -6.56 -9.90 -11.98
CA GLY A 68 -6.78 -9.43 -13.33
C GLY A 68 -5.62 -8.59 -13.87
N LYS A 69 -5.55 -8.53 -15.20
CA LYS A 69 -4.62 -7.69 -15.93
C LYS A 69 -5.16 -6.28 -16.04
N VAL A 70 -4.34 -5.30 -15.66
CA VAL A 70 -4.67 -3.88 -15.71
C VAL A 70 -4.78 -3.40 -17.16
N GLN A 71 -5.89 -2.76 -17.50
CA GLN A 71 -6.10 -2.09 -18.79
C GLN A 71 -6.59 -0.66 -18.55
N ALA A 72 -6.05 0.32 -19.27
CA ALA A 72 -6.53 1.69 -19.16
C ALA A 72 -7.92 1.84 -19.79
N VAL A 73 -8.83 2.57 -19.13
CA VAL A 73 -10.14 2.93 -19.72
C VAL A 73 -9.98 4.01 -20.78
N ASN A 74 -9.12 4.99 -20.48
CA ASN A 74 -8.84 6.17 -21.29
C ASN A 74 -7.37 6.17 -21.77
N GLU A 75 -6.88 7.32 -22.22
CA GLU A 75 -5.44 7.49 -22.51
C GLU A 75 -4.60 7.20 -21.27
N ALA A 76 -3.67 6.26 -21.40
CA ALA A 76 -2.76 5.88 -20.34
C ALA A 76 -1.78 7.03 -20.00
N LEU A 77 -1.45 7.17 -18.72
CA LEU A 77 -0.43 8.09 -18.26
C LEU A 77 0.93 7.66 -18.81
N LYS A 78 1.78 8.62 -19.15
CA LYS A 78 3.15 8.38 -19.61
C LYS A 78 4.10 8.75 -18.49
N SER A 79 5.06 7.88 -18.19
CA SER A 79 6.13 8.21 -17.23
C SER A 79 6.88 9.46 -17.70
N HIS A 80 7.25 10.31 -16.74
CA HIS A 80 7.98 11.55 -16.97
C HIS A 80 9.39 11.26 -17.49
N PHE A 81 10.06 10.25 -16.91
CA PHE A 81 11.43 9.87 -17.26
C PHE A 81 11.49 8.83 -18.39
N LYS A 82 10.43 8.04 -18.58
CA LYS A 82 10.35 6.98 -19.60
C LYS A 82 9.05 7.08 -20.41
N PRO A 83 9.00 7.92 -21.46
CA PRO A 83 7.77 8.16 -22.25
C PRO A 83 7.18 6.93 -22.95
N HIS A 84 7.97 5.86 -23.10
CA HIS A 84 7.54 4.59 -23.71
C HIS A 84 6.70 3.73 -22.76
N LEU A 85 6.75 3.98 -21.45
CA LEU A 85 5.99 3.25 -20.45
C LEU A 85 4.62 3.90 -20.26
N GLN A 86 3.58 3.10 -20.47
CA GLN A 86 2.19 3.48 -20.22
C GLN A 86 1.76 2.97 -18.85
N ALA A 87 1.14 3.84 -18.05
CA ALA A 87 0.75 3.58 -16.69
C ALA A 87 -0.69 4.01 -16.42
N VAL A 88 -1.31 3.41 -15.41
CA VAL A 88 -2.62 3.83 -14.89
C VAL A 88 -2.51 4.63 -13.60
N ILE A 89 -1.41 4.45 -12.87
CA ILE A 89 -1.06 5.23 -11.67
C ILE A 89 0.39 5.65 -11.81
N GLN A 90 0.67 6.90 -11.50
CA GLN A 90 2.00 7.47 -11.48
C GLN A 90 2.21 8.20 -10.16
N ARG A 91 3.32 7.92 -9.49
CA ARG A 91 3.72 8.55 -8.24
C ARG A 91 5.10 9.14 -8.43
N TYR A 92 5.18 10.45 -8.31
CA TYR A 92 6.44 11.18 -8.29
C TYR A 92 6.69 11.68 -6.88
N GLN A 93 7.87 11.40 -6.33
CA GLN A 93 8.26 11.82 -4.99
C GLN A 93 9.70 12.32 -4.97
N MET A 94 9.89 13.48 -4.35
CA MET A 94 11.20 14.03 -4.04
C MET A 94 11.43 13.98 -2.53
N THR A 95 12.45 13.24 -2.10
CA THR A 95 12.77 12.98 -0.70
C THR A 95 14.15 13.52 -0.36
N GLU A 96 14.22 14.42 0.60
CA GLU A 96 15.49 14.88 1.16
C GLU A 96 16.00 13.91 2.21
N HIS A 97 17.24 13.47 2.04
CA HIS A 97 17.97 12.75 3.08
C HIS A 97 18.74 13.75 3.93
N ARG A 98 18.53 13.71 5.24
CA ARG A 98 19.20 14.56 6.23
C ARG A 98 19.81 13.70 7.33
N LEU A 99 20.91 14.17 7.91
CA LEU A 99 21.46 13.64 9.15
C LEU A 99 21.05 14.58 10.28
N LEU A 100 20.35 14.03 11.26
CA LEU A 100 19.89 14.72 12.45
C LEU A 100 20.84 14.37 13.60
N TRP A 101 21.32 15.38 14.31
CA TRP A 101 22.12 15.19 15.51
C TRP A 101 21.23 14.86 16.69
N ASN A 102 21.43 13.69 17.28
CA ASN A 102 20.75 13.30 18.51
C ASN A 102 21.65 13.66 19.70
N SER A 103 21.28 14.72 20.43
CA SER A 103 22.03 15.19 21.61
C SER A 103 22.07 14.18 22.76
N LEU A 104 21.05 13.31 22.89
CA LEU A 104 20.96 12.33 23.97
C LEU A 104 21.92 11.15 23.74
N THR A 105 21.96 10.63 22.52
CA THR A 105 22.83 9.50 22.15
C THR A 105 24.19 9.95 21.60
N ARG A 106 24.40 11.26 21.43
CA ARG A 106 25.60 11.88 20.82
C ARG A 106 25.97 11.25 19.48
N SER A 107 24.96 10.98 18.66
CA SER A 107 25.13 10.31 17.37
C SER A 107 24.30 10.97 16.28
N TRP A 108 24.71 10.76 15.03
CA TRP A 108 23.94 11.17 13.86
C TRP A 108 22.95 10.08 13.49
N SER A 109 21.67 10.43 13.37
CA SER A 109 20.61 9.57 12.84
C SER A 109 20.15 10.04 11.47
N GLU A 110 19.89 9.11 10.57
CA GLU A 110 19.32 9.44 9.26
C GLU A 110 17.83 9.83 9.41
N GLY A 111 17.47 10.97 8.85
CA GLY A 111 16.11 11.46 8.68
C GLY A 111 15.77 11.60 7.20
N LYS A 112 14.52 11.35 6.86
CA LYS A 112 13.98 11.55 5.51
C LYS A 112 12.84 12.55 5.56
N HIS A 113 12.86 13.53 4.67
CA HIS A 113 11.82 14.55 4.57
C HIS A 113 11.29 14.61 3.14
N ILE A 114 9.99 14.35 2.96
CA ILE A 114 9.38 14.42 1.63
C ILE A 114 9.15 15.89 1.30
N ILE A 115 9.87 16.40 0.30
CA ILE A 115 9.76 17.80 -0.15
C ILE A 115 8.55 17.93 -1.06
N HIS A 116 8.37 16.96 -1.96
CA HIS A 116 7.32 17.01 -2.96
C HIS A 116 6.79 15.60 -3.21
N LYS A 117 5.47 15.50 -3.36
CA LYS A 117 4.78 14.27 -3.69
C LYS A 117 3.59 14.59 -4.58
N GLN A 118 3.57 13.98 -5.75
CA GLN A 118 2.47 14.06 -6.71
C GLN A 118 2.04 12.64 -7.06
N VAL A 119 0.73 12.38 -7.03
CA VAL A 119 0.15 11.09 -7.38
C VAL A 119 -0.98 11.31 -8.36
N ASP A 120 -0.76 10.89 -9.60
CA ASP A 120 -1.73 10.95 -10.67
C ASP A 120 -2.28 9.55 -10.92
N ALA A 121 -3.59 9.44 -11.09
CA ALA A 121 -4.22 8.15 -11.36
C ALA A 121 -5.44 8.32 -12.25
N ILE A 122 -5.64 7.34 -13.13
CA ILE A 122 -6.79 7.26 -14.01
C ILE A 122 -7.60 5.99 -13.70
N PRO A 123 -8.91 5.98 -13.95
CA PRO A 123 -9.71 4.77 -13.89
C PRO A 123 -9.17 3.70 -14.84
N PHE A 124 -9.18 2.45 -14.38
CA PHE A 124 -8.69 1.32 -15.16
C PHE A 124 -9.61 0.11 -15.01
N LEU A 125 -9.56 -0.79 -15.99
CA LEU A 125 -10.27 -2.06 -16.00
C LEU A 125 -9.34 -3.18 -15.54
N LEU A 126 -9.88 -4.07 -14.71
CA LEU A 126 -9.30 -5.38 -14.46
C LEU A 126 -9.94 -6.37 -15.43
N SER A 127 -9.10 -6.91 -16.30
CA SER A 127 -9.49 -7.91 -17.30
C SER A 127 -8.99 -9.30 -16.90
N GLN A 128 -9.66 -10.35 -17.37
CA GLN A 128 -9.21 -11.71 -17.17
C GLN A 128 -7.81 -11.95 -17.77
N LEU A 129 -7.01 -12.80 -17.11
CA LEU A 129 -5.63 -13.08 -17.49
C LEU A 129 -5.51 -13.79 -18.85
N GLU A 130 -6.42 -14.73 -19.14
CA GLU A 130 -6.50 -15.46 -20.41
C GLU A 130 -7.96 -15.50 -20.90
N GLY A 131 -8.21 -14.98 -22.10
CA GLY A 131 -9.53 -15.02 -22.77
C GLY A 131 -10.20 -13.65 -22.97
N VAL A 132 -11.30 -13.66 -23.73
CA VAL A 132 -12.23 -12.51 -23.86
C VAL A 132 -13.25 -12.65 -22.73
N GLY A 133 -12.85 -12.17 -21.56
CA GLY A 133 -13.62 -12.29 -20.33
C GLY A 133 -14.34 -11.00 -19.94
N ASP A 134 -15.05 -11.09 -18.83
CA ASP A 134 -15.68 -9.94 -18.20
C ASP A 134 -14.65 -8.97 -17.63
N SER A 135 -14.95 -7.67 -17.65
CA SER A 135 -14.04 -6.63 -17.15
C SER A 135 -14.68 -5.88 -16.00
N VAL A 136 -13.90 -5.65 -14.94
CA VAL A 136 -14.34 -4.90 -13.77
C VAL A 136 -13.67 -3.53 -13.77
N LEU A 137 -14.48 -2.48 -13.69
CA LEU A 137 -14.01 -1.11 -13.57
C LEU A 137 -13.52 -0.82 -12.16
N VAL A 138 -12.40 -0.11 -12.08
CA VAL A 138 -11.89 0.49 -10.86
C VAL A 138 -11.99 2.00 -11.04
N SER A 139 -13.09 2.58 -10.56
CA SER A 139 -13.36 4.02 -10.75
C SER A 139 -12.39 4.92 -10.00
N ASN A 140 -12.03 4.57 -8.75
CA ASN A 140 -11.14 5.40 -7.93
C ASN A 140 -9.94 4.61 -7.35
N PRO A 141 -8.84 4.51 -8.10
CA PRO A 141 -7.68 3.72 -7.68
C PRO A 141 -6.91 4.31 -6.49
N LEU A 142 -6.98 5.63 -6.23
CA LEU A 142 -6.24 6.26 -5.14
C LEU A 142 -6.75 5.89 -3.74
N ASN A 143 -8.00 5.43 -3.64
CA ASN A 143 -8.56 4.96 -2.38
C ASN A 143 -8.06 3.55 -1.98
N ALA A 144 -7.33 2.88 -2.86
CA ALA A 144 -6.72 1.60 -2.57
C ALA A 144 -5.48 1.75 -1.68
N SER A 145 -5.38 0.89 -0.67
CA SER A 145 -4.15 0.64 0.08
C SER A 145 -3.27 -0.39 -0.62
N GLY A 146 -1.96 -0.36 -0.36
CA GLY A 146 -1.03 -1.33 -0.96
C GLY A 146 -0.89 -1.24 -2.47
N LEU A 147 -0.91 -0.04 -3.07
CA LEU A 147 -0.60 0.13 -4.49
C LEU A 147 0.77 -0.48 -4.81
N CYS A 148 0.79 -1.56 -5.59
CA CYS A 148 2.01 -2.19 -6.10
C CYS A 148 2.54 -1.37 -7.27
N LEU A 149 3.33 -0.34 -6.96
CA LEU A 149 4.00 0.45 -7.99
C LEU A 149 5.41 -0.09 -8.21
N GLU A 150 5.84 -0.08 -9.45
CA GLU A 150 7.19 -0.37 -9.88
C GLU A 150 8.00 0.92 -9.97
N THR A 151 9.20 0.93 -9.38
CA THR A 151 10.13 2.05 -9.48
C THR A 151 10.76 2.09 -10.87
N VAL A 152 10.43 3.10 -11.67
CA VAL A 152 10.93 3.23 -13.04
C VAL A 152 12.10 4.17 -13.17
N HIS A 153 12.21 5.13 -12.25
CA HIS A 153 13.33 6.04 -12.15
C HIS A 153 13.64 6.32 -10.68
N GLU A 154 14.92 6.27 -10.35
CA GLU A 154 15.44 6.59 -9.04
C GLU A 154 16.80 7.25 -9.24
N GLU A 155 16.92 8.52 -8.86
CA GLU A 155 18.16 9.28 -8.98
C GLU A 155 18.44 10.05 -7.68
N PHE A 156 19.70 9.99 -7.24
CA PHE A 156 20.15 10.68 -6.04
C PHE A 156 21.05 11.86 -6.41
N HIS A 157 20.57 13.06 -6.16
CA HIS A 157 21.30 14.29 -6.37
C HIS A 157 22.00 14.73 -5.09
N ILE A 158 23.33 14.77 -5.13
CA ILE A 158 24.14 15.37 -4.06
C ILE A 158 24.20 16.88 -4.35
N PRO A 159 23.69 17.75 -3.46
CA PRO A 159 23.82 19.19 -3.63
C PRO A 159 25.31 19.55 -3.68
N SER A 160 25.74 20.25 -4.73
CA SER A 160 27.12 20.71 -4.87
C SER A 160 27.47 21.65 -3.70
N PRO A 161 28.43 21.29 -2.83
CA PRO A 161 28.66 22.05 -1.61
C PRO A 161 29.38 23.36 -1.90
N GLY A 162 28.77 24.49 -1.51
CA GLY A 162 29.51 25.72 -1.23
C GLY A 162 30.26 25.55 0.09
N PHE A 163 31.57 25.78 0.11
CA PHE A 163 32.44 25.58 1.29
C PHE A 163 31.95 26.26 2.58
N GLY A 164 31.13 27.33 2.49
CA GLY A 164 30.55 28.03 3.64
C GLY A 164 29.28 27.41 4.24
N GLU A 165 28.51 26.62 3.48
CA GLU A 165 27.25 26.02 3.96
C GLU A 165 27.52 24.82 4.88
N VAL A 166 28.60 24.08 4.60
CA VAL A 166 29.01 22.88 5.35
C VAL A 166 29.09 23.17 6.85
N PHE A 167 29.70 24.29 7.26
CA PHE A 167 29.91 24.60 8.69
C PHE A 167 28.65 25.05 9.43
N ARG A 168 27.66 25.67 8.75
CA ARG A 168 26.41 26.12 9.38
C ARG A 168 25.52 24.94 9.78
N HIS A 169 25.53 23.87 8.99
CA HIS A 169 24.76 22.65 9.24
C HIS A 169 25.24 21.86 10.46
N TYR A 170 26.57 21.81 10.69
CA TYR A 170 27.12 21.16 11.89
C TYR A 170 26.74 21.88 13.20
N LEU A 171 26.60 23.21 13.17
CA LEU A 171 26.21 24.00 14.34
C LEU A 171 24.70 23.91 14.63
N SER A 172 23.88 23.72 13.59
CA SER A 172 22.41 23.62 13.71
C SER A 172 21.92 22.21 14.09
N GLY A 173 22.80 21.20 14.06
CA GLY A 173 22.42 19.80 14.34
C GLY A 173 21.66 19.11 13.21
N GLU A 174 21.57 19.71 12.02
CA GLU A 174 20.93 19.11 10.85
C GLU A 174 21.84 19.28 9.63
N LYS A 175 22.21 18.17 8.98
CA LYS A 175 23.04 18.13 7.78
C LYS A 175 22.27 17.50 6.61
N PRO A 176 21.91 18.26 5.56
CA PRO A 176 21.36 17.67 4.34
C PRO A 176 22.43 16.84 3.63
N THR A 177 22.09 15.60 3.26
CA THR A 177 22.97 14.64 2.59
C THR A 177 22.72 14.62 1.08
N GLY A 178 21.45 14.72 0.67
CA GLY A 178 21.07 14.77 -0.74
C GLY A 178 19.58 14.67 -0.99
N LEU A 179 19.20 14.78 -2.25
CA LEU A 179 17.84 14.71 -2.75
C LEU A 179 17.66 13.42 -3.55
N LEU A 180 16.74 12.58 -3.11
CA LEU A 180 16.31 11.38 -3.83
C LEU A 180 15.06 11.72 -4.64
N GLU A 181 15.20 11.67 -5.95
CA GLU A 181 14.10 11.75 -6.91
C GLU A 181 13.65 10.32 -7.24
N THR A 182 12.36 10.04 -7.06
CA THR A 182 11.80 8.71 -7.32
C THR A 182 10.50 8.82 -8.10
N GLU A 183 10.42 8.07 -9.19
CA GLU A 183 9.19 7.86 -9.95
C GLU A 183 8.79 6.39 -9.88
N GLU A 184 7.58 6.14 -9.38
CA GLU A 184 6.96 4.82 -9.32
C GLU A 184 5.68 4.81 -10.17
N ILE A 185 5.43 3.75 -10.92
CA ILE A 185 4.23 3.64 -11.77
C ILE A 185 3.56 2.27 -11.64
N LEU A 186 2.27 2.20 -11.95
CA LEU A 186 1.57 0.93 -12.20
C LEU A 186 1.41 0.76 -13.73
N PRO A 187 2.24 -0.06 -14.38
CA PRO A 187 2.20 -0.20 -15.83
C PRO A 187 0.90 -0.86 -16.30
N VAL A 188 0.43 -0.44 -17.47
CA VAL A 188 -0.66 -1.13 -18.18
C VAL A 188 -0.20 -2.54 -18.52
N GLY A 189 -1.06 -3.52 -18.28
CA GLY A 189 -0.77 -4.93 -18.53
C GLY A 189 -0.15 -5.68 -17.36
N THR A 190 0.11 -5.01 -16.23
CA THR A 190 0.51 -5.66 -14.99
C THR A 190 -0.63 -6.53 -14.47
N VAL A 191 -0.32 -7.72 -13.97
CA VAL A 191 -1.30 -8.57 -13.30
C VAL A 191 -1.33 -8.19 -11.84
N ILE A 192 -2.53 -7.84 -11.35
CA ILE A 192 -2.71 -7.45 -9.96
C ILE A 192 -3.89 -8.19 -9.35
N THR A 193 -3.80 -8.41 -8.04
CA THR A 193 -4.93 -8.89 -7.24
C THR A 193 -5.59 -7.71 -6.54
N GLY A 194 -6.82 -7.38 -6.91
CA GLY A 194 -7.67 -6.41 -6.24
C GLY A 194 -8.61 -7.08 -5.24
N ILE A 195 -8.70 -6.53 -4.02
CA ILE A 195 -9.62 -7.00 -2.99
C ILE A 195 -10.62 -5.90 -2.70
N GLY A 196 -11.92 -6.15 -2.77
CA GLY A 196 -12.91 -5.09 -2.54
C GLY A 196 -14.36 -5.57 -2.55
N ARG A 197 -15.28 -4.62 -2.39
CA ARG A 197 -16.71 -4.85 -2.60
C ARG A 197 -17.04 -4.57 -4.06
N LEU A 198 -17.85 -5.43 -4.66
CA LEU A 198 -18.31 -5.25 -6.03
C LEU A 198 -19.72 -4.68 -6.01
N VAL A 199 -19.92 -3.63 -6.80
CA VAL A 199 -21.21 -2.99 -7.00
C VAL A 199 -21.54 -3.07 -8.48
N LEU A 200 -22.76 -3.51 -8.79
CA LEU A 200 -23.26 -3.44 -10.16
C LEU A 200 -23.66 -2.00 -10.46
N ASP A 201 -22.96 -1.36 -11.39
CA ASP A 201 -23.31 -0.03 -11.86
C ASP A 201 -24.66 -0.09 -12.61
N PRO A 202 -25.56 0.91 -12.48
CA PRO A 202 -26.80 1.01 -13.25
C PRO A 202 -26.66 0.88 -14.78
N GLN A 203 -25.47 1.09 -15.36
CA GLN A 203 -25.21 0.88 -16.79
C GLN A 203 -24.82 -0.57 -17.15
N GLY A 204 -24.82 -1.49 -16.17
CA GLY A 204 -24.45 -2.90 -16.35
C GLY A 204 -22.95 -3.19 -16.26
N GLY A 205 -22.14 -2.18 -15.92
CA GLY A 205 -20.73 -2.34 -15.54
C GLY A 205 -20.59 -2.90 -14.13
N VAL A 206 -19.47 -3.53 -13.83
CA VAL A 206 -19.11 -3.94 -12.45
C VAL A 206 -18.05 -2.98 -11.96
N ASP A 207 -18.30 -2.27 -10.86
CA ASP A 207 -17.35 -1.34 -10.25
C ASP A 207 -16.89 -1.84 -8.87
N ILE A 208 -15.59 -1.70 -8.59
CA ILE A 208 -15.04 -1.96 -7.27
C ILE A 208 -15.14 -0.67 -6.46
N THR A 209 -16.20 -0.55 -5.66
CA THR A 209 -16.33 0.58 -4.75
C THR A 209 -15.39 0.41 -3.57
N SER A 210 -14.44 1.34 -3.46
CA SER A 210 -13.59 1.50 -2.29
C SER A 210 -14.36 2.24 -1.18
N THR A 211 -14.56 1.62 -0.02
CA THR A 211 -14.50 2.41 1.22
C THR A 211 -13.03 2.80 1.46
N PRO A 212 -12.73 4.03 1.89
CA PRO A 212 -11.35 4.50 2.01
C PRO A 212 -10.51 3.57 2.90
N GLY A 213 -9.40 3.06 2.35
CA GLY A 213 -8.37 2.31 3.07
C GLY A 213 -8.32 0.79 2.86
N TRP A 214 -9.29 0.18 2.15
CA TRP A 214 -9.47 -1.28 2.22
C TRP A 214 -9.23 -2.06 0.93
N ILE A 215 -9.08 -1.42 -0.23
CA ILE A 215 -8.66 -2.16 -1.43
C ILE A 215 -7.18 -2.45 -1.31
N ARG A 216 -6.77 -3.72 -1.30
CA ARG A 216 -5.36 -4.08 -1.41
C ARG A 216 -5.06 -4.54 -2.82
N ILE A 217 -4.08 -3.89 -3.44
CA ILE A 217 -3.43 -4.38 -4.66
C ILE A 217 -2.24 -5.21 -4.19
N LEU A 218 -2.07 -6.42 -4.71
CA LEU A 218 -0.92 -7.26 -4.40
C LEU A 218 -0.27 -7.76 -5.69
N PRO A 219 1.06 -7.94 -5.70
CA PRO A 219 1.72 -8.60 -6.81
C PRO A 219 1.32 -10.07 -6.80
N VAL A 220 1.19 -10.66 -7.99
CA VAL A 220 0.98 -12.10 -8.13
C VAL A 220 2.25 -12.84 -7.67
N PRO A 221 2.14 -13.90 -6.83
CA PRO A 221 3.28 -14.69 -6.37
C PRO A 221 3.96 -15.50 -7.46
#